data_AF-A0A3N5PB09-F1
#
_entry.id   AF-A0A3N5PB09-F1
#
_cell.length_a   1.000
_cell.length_b   1.000
_cell.length_c   1.000
_cell.angle_alpha   90.00
_cell.angle_beta   90.00
_cell.angle_gamma   90.00
#
_symmetry.space_group_name_H-M   'P 1'
#
loop_
_entity.id
_entity.type
_entity.pdbx_description
1 polymer ?
#
loop_
_entity_poly.entity_id
_entity_poly.type
_entity_poly.pdbx_seq_one_letter_code
_entity_poly.pdbx_strand_id
1 'polypeptide(L)' 'MAEVRGSHFPDELLYDVDNHIWYRELPDGSVRLGMTRVATALLAALYTVYCAKAPRAGARRAAAARS' A
#
# COMPACT_ATOMS: atom_id res chain seq x y z
N MET A 1 -5.19 -16.97 8.77
CA MET A 1 -4.55 -16.91 7.44
C MET A 1 -5.57 -17.36 6.42
N ALA A 2 -5.98 -16.47 5.51
CA ALA A 2 -6.94 -16.80 4.47
C ALA A 2 -6.23 -17.23 3.17
N GLU A 3 -6.84 -18.14 2.42
CA GLU A 3 -6.38 -18.54 1.09
C GLU A 3 -7.52 -18.41 0.07
N VAL A 4 -7.25 -17.71 -1.03
CA VAL A 4 -8.20 -17.53 -2.13
C VAL A 4 -7.51 -17.92 -3.43
N ARG A 5 -7.96 -18.99 -4.07
CA ARG A 5 -7.44 -19.46 -5.37
C ARG A 5 -5.90 -19.61 -5.37
N GLY A 6 -5.32 -20.18 -4.30
CA GLY A 6 -3.86 -20.33 -4.16
C GLY A 6 -3.10 -19.04 -3.83
N SER A 7 -3.81 -17.92 -3.61
CA SER A 7 -3.22 -16.69 -3.06
C SER A 7 -3.38 -16.64 -1.55
N HIS A 8 -2.27 -16.50 -0.85
CA HIS A 8 -2.24 -16.40 0.60
C HIS A 8 -2.36 -14.94 1.09
N PHE A 9 -3.15 -14.76 2.15
CA PHE A 9 -3.38 -13.49 2.82
C PHE A 9 -2.96 -13.60 4.29
N PRO A 10 -1.76 -13.11 4.63
CA PRO A 10 -1.29 -13.06 6.01
C PRO A 10 -2.18 -12.17 6.90
N ASP A 11 -2.39 -12.58 8.15
CA ASP A 11 -3.31 -11.90 9.07
C ASP A 11 -2.71 -10.62 9.66
N GLU A 12 -1.38 -10.48 9.63
CA GLU A 12 -0.67 -9.30 10.12
C GLU A 12 -0.73 -8.10 9.16
N LEU A 13 -1.41 -8.24 8.03
CA LEU A 13 -1.61 -7.19 7.04
C LEU A 13 -3.05 -6.68 7.11
N LEU A 14 -3.19 -5.38 6.92
CA LEU A 14 -4.48 -4.73 6.77
C LEU A 14 -4.76 -4.59 5.26
N TYR A 15 -6.00 -4.83 4.85
CA TYR A 15 -6.37 -4.91 3.43
C TYR A 15 -7.40 -3.87 3.05
N ASP A 16 -7.14 -3.18 1.95
CA ASP A 16 -8.10 -2.41 1.19
C ASP A 16 -8.50 -3.24 -0.03
N VAL A 17 -9.64 -3.91 0.09
CA VAL A 17 -10.13 -4.88 -0.90
C VAL A 17 -10.47 -4.18 -2.21
N ASP A 18 -11.09 -3.01 -2.14
CA ASP A 18 -11.53 -2.26 -3.32
C ASP A 18 -10.31 -1.82 -4.16
N ASN A 19 -9.27 -1.32 -3.50
CA ASN A 19 -8.05 -0.89 -4.16
C ASN A 19 -7.05 -2.01 -4.44
N HIS A 20 -7.31 -3.23 -3.94
CA HIS A 20 -6.38 -4.37 -4.01
C HIS A 20 -5.00 -4.08 -3.41
N ILE A 21 -4.97 -3.32 -2.32
CA ILE A 21 -3.76 -2.89 -1.60
C ILE A 21 -3.72 -3.54 -0.22
N TRP A 22 -2.53 -3.83 0.27
CA TRP A 22 -2.29 -4.14 1.68
C TRP A 22 -1.39 -3.09 2.31
N TYR A 23 -1.50 -2.94 3.62
CA TYR A 23 -0.65 -2.09 4.42
C TYR A 23 -0.21 -2.76 5.72
N ARG A 24 0.97 -2.39 6.18
CA ARG A 24 1.58 -2.81 7.45
C ARG A 24 2.13 -1.58 8.16
N GLU A 25 1.68 -1.37 9.38
CA GLU A 25 2.24 -0.35 10.26
C GLU A 25 3.67 -0.75 10.68
N LEU A 26 4.59 0.21 10.64
CA LEU A 26 5.96 0.05 11.07
C LEU A 26 6.17 0.71 12.43
N PRO A 27 7.16 0.28 13.23
CA PRO A 27 7.37 0.79 14.59
C PRO A 27 7.66 2.30 14.66
N ASP A 28 8.12 2.91 13.57
CA ASP A 28 8.42 4.34 13.45
C ASP A 28 7.18 5.19 13.09
N GLY A 29 5.99 4.58 13.10
CA GLY A 29 4.73 5.23 12.71
C GLY A 29 4.59 5.43 11.21
N SER A 30 5.52 4.92 10.40
CA SER A 30 5.36 4.86 8.95
C SER A 30 4.54 3.64 8.55
N VAL A 31 4.01 3.65 7.32
CA VAL A 31 3.23 2.54 6.77
C VAL A 31 3.92 2.01 5.54
N ARG A 32 4.16 0.69 5.52
CA ARG A 32 4.55 -0.01 4.31
C ARG A 32 3.29 -0.47 3.59
N LEU A 33 3.21 -0.19 2.29
CA LEU A 33 2.08 -0.60 1.46
C LEU A 33 2.57 -1.37 0.23
N GLY A 34 1.68 -2.18 -0.34
CA GLY A 34 1.92 -2.91 -1.57
C GLY A 34 0.64 -3.43 -2.20
N MET A 35 0.74 -3.99 -3.41
CA MET A 35 -0.39 -4.62 -4.09
C MET A 35 -0.62 -6.04 -3.59
N THR A 36 -1.88 -6.48 -3.55
CA THR A 36 -2.26 -7.85 -3.19
C THR A 36 -1.88 -8.85 -4.28
N ARG A 37 -1.78 -10.13 -3.93
CA ARG A 37 -1.57 -11.20 -4.93
C ARG A 37 -2.70 -11.29 -5.95
N VAL A 38 -3.93 -10.96 -5.54
CA VAL A 38 -5.07 -10.87 -6.47
C VAL A 38 -4.84 -9.77 -7.50
N ALA A 39 -4.32 -8.60 -7.09
CA ALA A 39 -3.95 -7.55 -8.04
C ALA A 39 -2.97 -8.09 -9.10
N THR A 40 -1.92 -8.79 -8.67
CA THR A 40 -0.93 -9.37 -9.59
C THR A 40 -1.53 -10.42 -10.51
N ALA A 41 -2.46 -11.25 -10.03
CA ALA A 41 -3.15 -12.24 -10.85
C ALA A 41 -4.11 -11.62 -11.89
N LEU A 42 -4.64 -10.43 -11.62
CA LEU A 42 -5.49 -9.67 -12.54
C LEU A 42 -4.69 -8.86 -13.57
N LEU A 43 -3.44 -8.50 -13.24
CA LEU A 43 -2.57 -7.75 -14.14
C LEU A 43 -2.06 -8.64 -15.29
N ALA A 44 -1.98 -8.06 -16.49
CA ALA A 44 -1.33 -8.72 -17.62
C ALA A 44 0.18 -8.91 -17.36
N ALA A 45 0.84 -9.72 -18.21
CA ALA A 45 2.25 -10.07 -18.07
C ALA A 45 3.22 -8.87 -18.04
N LEU A 46 2.78 -7.68 -18.47
CA LEU A 46 3.55 -6.46 -18.41
C LEU A 46 2.76 -5.34 -17.73
N TYR A 47 3.35 -4.75 -16.70
CA TYR A 47 2.82 -3.59 -16.00
C TYR A 47 3.96 -2.68 -15.54
N THR A 48 3.65 -1.38 -15.37
CA THR A 48 4.58 -0.39 -14.82
C THR A 48 3.98 0.18 -13.54
N VAL A 49 4.77 0.23 -12.46
CA VAL A 49 4.34 0.81 -11.18
C VAL A 49 4.94 2.20 -11.02
N TYR A 50 4.08 3.18 -10.80
CA TYR A 50 4.49 4.54 -10.47
C TYR A 50 4.26 4.79 -8.98
N CYS A 51 5.34 4.97 -8.25
CA CYS A 51 5.27 5.38 -6.85
C CYS A 51 5.40 6.89 -6.76
N ALA A 52 4.51 7.53 -5.99
CA ALA A 52 4.66 8.94 -5.66
C ALA A 52 6.00 9.15 -4.93
N LYS A 53 6.74 10.16 -5.34
CA LYS A 53 7.97 10.55 -4.67
C LYS A 53 7.63 10.98 -3.24
N ALA A 54 8.31 10.40 -2.26
CA ALA A 54 8.16 10.84 -0.88
C ALA A 54 8.45 12.36 -0.78
N PRO A 55 7.62 13.12 -0.06
CA PRO A 55 7.92 14.53 0.19
C PRO A 55 9.25 14.63 0.92
N ARG A 56 10.04 15.68 0.63
CA ARG A 56 11.27 15.96 1.39
C ARG A 56 10.91 16.04 2.88
N ALA A 57 11.68 15.35 3.71
CA ALA A 57 11.56 15.43 5.16
C ALA A 57 11.58 16.91 5.59
N GLY A 58 10.52 17.37 6.25
CA GLY A 58 10.35 18.77 6.69
C GLY A 58 9.29 19.61 5.95
N ALA A 59 8.69 19.14 4.85
CA ALA A 59 7.71 19.93 4.08
C ALA A 59 6.31 20.07 4.75
N ARG A 60 6.00 19.27 5.76
CA ARG A 60 4.73 19.36 6.52
C ARG A 60 4.83 20.35 7.69
N ARG A 61 4.99 21.65 7.40
CA ARG A 61 4.62 22.73 8.35
C ARG A 61 3.95 23.96 7.71
N ALA A 62 3.85 24.06 6.38
CA ALA A 62 3.41 25.31 5.73
C ALA A 62 1.96 25.32 5.20
N ALA A 63 1.21 24.22 5.26
CA ALA A 63 -0.14 24.16 4.67
C ALA A 63 -1.30 24.40 5.65
N ALA A 64 -1.04 24.50 6.96
CA ALA A 64 -2.08 24.72 7.99
C ALA A 64 -2.28 26.20 8.39
N ALA A 65 -1.63 27.15 7.70
CA ALA A 65 -1.63 28.58 8.05
C ALA A 65 -2.34 29.47 7.00
N ARG A 66 -3.34 28.93 6.29
CA ARG A 66 -4.24 29.72 5.44
C ARG A 66 -5.68 29.37 5.79
N SER A 67 -6.08 29.84 6.96
CA SER A 67 -7.47 30.17 7.32
C SER A 67 -7.89 31.46 6.65
#